data_AF-A0A5B1QAG8-F1
#
_entry.id   AF-A0A5B1QAG8-F1
#
_cell.length_a   1.000
_cell.length_b   1.000
_cell.length_c   1.000
_cell.angle_alpha   90.00
_cell.angle_beta   90.00
_cell.angle_gamma   90.00
#
_symmetry.space_group_name_H-M   'P 1'
#
loop_
_entity.id
_entity.type
_entity.pdbx_description
1 polymer ?
#
loop_
_entity_poly.entity_id
_entity_poly.type
_entity_poly.pdbx_seq_one_letter_code
_entity_poly.pdbx_strand_id
1 'polypeptide(L)'
;MKSRAELLRDHQQAVAIGGAKGLFGGLAIAAPASFYASRMYPQYRALPPSLKAFGAVLVVVPSFVIMGEKASREFEKAHRPGAEKQEVQAPKRDAVWDKLPLSDKVLDFTARHQWSFIAGSWAVGIAGAFAYIMRDPYQSLSQKVVQARMFSQGMTIGMVLAAATISRTRSYRREETDASTKINLDHSWQQALMHEDRNRAASH
;
A
#
# COMPACT_ATOMS: atom_id res chain seq x y z
N MET A 1 -27.16 -13.90 -7.15
CA MET A 1 -26.53 -12.87 -6.31
C MET A 1 -25.55 -13.57 -5.39
N LYS A 2 -24.23 -13.32 -5.49
CA LYS A 2 -23.23 -14.02 -4.65
C LYS A 2 -23.42 -13.65 -3.18
N SER A 3 -23.22 -14.61 -2.27
CA SER A 3 -23.25 -14.34 -0.83
C SER A 3 -22.09 -13.42 -0.43
N ARG A 4 -22.25 -12.58 0.62
CA ARG A 4 -21.15 -11.75 1.14
C ARG A 4 -19.90 -12.57 1.48
N ALA A 5 -20.08 -13.79 1.98
CA ALA A 5 -18.97 -14.69 2.29
C ALA A 5 -18.22 -15.16 1.03
N GLU A 6 -18.93 -15.35 -0.09
CA GLU A 6 -18.32 -15.70 -1.37
C GLU A 6 -17.52 -14.54 -1.94
N LEU A 7 -18.07 -13.33 -1.92
CA LEU A 7 -17.36 -12.12 -2.39
C LEU A 7 -16.07 -11.86 -1.61
N LEU A 8 -16.07 -12.10 -0.29
CA LEU A 8 -14.87 -11.96 0.54
C LEU A 8 -13.81 -13.00 0.18
N ARG A 9 -14.20 -14.26 -0.07
CA ARG A 9 -13.27 -15.31 -0.49
C ARG A 9 -12.68 -15.02 -1.86
N ASP A 10 -13.51 -14.63 -2.83
CA ASP A 10 -13.06 -14.27 -4.17
C ASP A 10 -12.09 -13.07 -4.13
N HIS A 11 -12.37 -12.08 -3.27
CA HIS A 11 -11.46 -10.96 -3.04
C HIS A 11 -10.13 -11.42 -2.43
N GLN A 12 -10.16 -12.23 -1.37
CA GLN A 12 -8.96 -12.75 -0.73
C GLN A 12 -8.12 -13.58 -1.70
N GLN A 13 -8.74 -14.39 -2.56
CA GLN A 13 -8.06 -15.16 -3.58
C GLN A 13 -7.44 -14.23 -4.64
N ALA A 14 -8.14 -13.21 -5.11
CA ALA A 14 -7.60 -12.24 -6.05
C ALA A 14 -6.37 -11.51 -5.47
N VAL A 15 -6.46 -11.07 -4.21
CA VAL A 15 -5.34 -10.44 -3.48
C VAL A 15 -4.18 -11.40 -3.29
N ALA A 16 -4.44 -12.66 -2.93
CA ALA A 16 -3.41 -13.67 -2.76
C ALA A 16 -2.67 -13.97 -4.07
N ILE A 17 -3.41 -14.08 -5.18
CA ILE A 17 -2.82 -14.26 -6.52
C ILE A 17 -1.99 -13.03 -6.92
N GLY A 18 -2.51 -11.82 -6.67
CA GLY A 18 -1.76 -10.57 -6.88
C GLY A 18 -0.48 -10.53 -6.07
N GLY A 19 -0.55 -10.84 -4.78
CA GLY A 19 0.60 -10.93 -3.89
C GLY A 19 1.61 -11.96 -4.39
N ALA A 20 1.17 -13.18 -4.74
CA ALA A 20 2.04 -14.22 -5.29
C ALA A 20 2.78 -13.75 -6.55
N LYS A 21 2.09 -13.07 -7.48
CA LYS A 21 2.73 -12.44 -8.65
C LYS A 21 3.79 -11.42 -8.24
N GLY A 22 3.50 -10.60 -7.23
CA GLY A 22 4.46 -9.63 -6.69
C GLY A 22 5.67 -10.28 -6.01
N LEU A 23 5.47 -11.40 -5.31
CA LEU A 23 6.55 -12.18 -4.71
C LEU A 23 7.47 -12.78 -5.77
N PHE A 24 6.90 -13.48 -6.75
CA PHE A 24 7.69 -14.09 -7.82
C PHE A 24 8.35 -13.03 -8.71
N GLY A 25 7.65 -11.94 -9.03
CA GLY A 25 8.22 -10.80 -9.74
C GLY A 25 9.35 -10.14 -8.97
N GLY A 26 9.18 -9.93 -7.67
CA GLY A 26 10.20 -9.39 -6.78
C GLY A 26 11.44 -10.30 -6.71
N LEU A 27 11.25 -11.62 -6.59
CA LEU A 27 12.34 -12.59 -6.61
C LEU A 27 13.06 -12.64 -7.96
N ALA A 28 12.31 -12.56 -9.06
CA ALA A 28 12.85 -12.53 -10.41
C ALA A 28 13.72 -11.28 -10.68
N ILE A 29 13.52 -10.20 -9.91
CA ILE A 29 14.39 -9.01 -9.95
C ILE A 29 15.53 -9.14 -8.94
N ALA A 30 15.22 -9.51 -7.70
CA ALA A 30 16.18 -9.52 -6.59
C ALA A 30 17.28 -10.57 -6.77
N ALA A 31 16.95 -11.78 -7.26
CA ALA A 31 17.92 -12.85 -7.42
C ALA A 31 18.96 -12.54 -8.52
N PRO A 32 18.58 -12.12 -9.75
CA PRO A 32 19.55 -11.69 -10.76
C PRO A 32 20.33 -10.44 -10.33
N ALA A 33 19.69 -9.47 -9.67
CA ALA A 33 20.39 -8.30 -9.15
C ALA A 33 21.47 -8.68 -8.13
N SER A 34 21.16 -9.59 -7.20
CA SER A 34 22.12 -10.12 -6.22
C SER A 34 23.25 -10.90 -6.90
N PHE A 35 22.92 -11.74 -7.89
CA PHE A 35 23.90 -12.48 -8.67
C PHE A 35 24.86 -11.54 -9.42
N TYR A 36 24.33 -10.54 -10.10
CA TYR A 36 25.13 -9.57 -10.84
C TYR A 36 26.01 -8.73 -9.91
N ALA A 37 25.45 -8.26 -8.79
CA ALA A 37 26.21 -7.53 -7.77
C ALA A 37 27.36 -8.36 -7.18
N SER A 38 27.16 -9.67 -6.99
CA SER A 38 28.22 -10.58 -6.52
C SER A 38 29.38 -10.76 -7.50
N ARG A 39 29.13 -10.48 -8.79
CA ARG A 39 30.10 -10.62 -9.87
C ARG A 39 30.86 -9.32 -10.12
N MET A 40 30.18 -8.18 -9.97
CA MET A 40 30.74 -6.85 -10.21
C MET A 40 31.48 -6.28 -8.98
N TYR A 41 30.96 -6.50 -7.77
CA TYR A 41 31.47 -5.85 -6.56
C TYR A 41 32.13 -6.86 -5.60
N PRO A 42 33.46 -6.81 -5.43
CA PRO A 42 34.18 -7.67 -4.48
C PRO A 42 33.67 -7.55 -3.04
N GLN A 43 33.25 -6.34 -2.66
CA GLN A 43 32.62 -6.06 -1.38
C GLN A 43 31.33 -6.86 -1.22
N TYR A 44 30.43 -6.82 -2.22
CA TYR A 44 29.17 -7.58 -2.21
C TYR A 44 29.39 -9.09 -2.10
N ARG A 45 30.43 -9.60 -2.77
CA ARG A 45 30.79 -11.02 -2.71
C ARG A 45 31.14 -11.47 -1.28
N ALA A 46 31.86 -10.63 -0.54
CA ALA A 46 32.27 -10.88 0.85
C ALA A 46 31.12 -10.73 1.88
N LEU A 47 29.94 -10.25 1.48
CA LEU A 47 28.80 -10.13 2.40
C LEU A 47 28.31 -11.51 2.88
N PRO A 48 27.92 -11.63 4.16
CA PRO A 48 27.25 -12.79 4.70
C PRO A 48 25.96 -13.15 3.91
N PRO A 49 25.62 -14.43 3.78
CA PRO A 49 24.39 -14.86 3.09
C PRO A 49 23.11 -14.22 3.66
N SER A 50 23.04 -14.04 4.98
CA SER A 50 21.93 -13.38 5.66
C SER A 50 21.67 -11.97 5.14
N LEU A 51 22.73 -11.25 4.80
CA LEU A 51 22.66 -9.87 4.36
C LEU A 51 22.28 -9.74 2.88
N LYS A 52 22.68 -10.72 2.08
CA LYS A 52 22.22 -10.86 0.69
C LYS A 52 20.71 -11.17 0.67
N ALA A 53 20.26 -12.08 1.53
CA ALA A 53 18.84 -12.41 1.69
C ALA A 53 18.04 -11.19 2.17
N PHE A 54 18.57 -10.41 3.11
CA PHE A 54 17.95 -9.17 3.56
C PHE A 54 17.75 -8.15 2.42
N GLY A 55 18.76 -7.96 1.57
CA GLY A 55 18.63 -7.14 0.36
C GLY A 55 17.51 -7.63 -0.57
N ALA A 56 17.34 -8.95 -0.71
CA ALA A 56 16.23 -9.50 -1.47
C ALA A 56 14.87 -9.24 -0.81
N VAL A 57 14.76 -9.39 0.52
CA VAL A 57 13.54 -9.09 1.28
C VAL A 57 13.08 -7.65 1.07
N LEU A 58 14.02 -6.69 1.03
CA LEU A 58 13.73 -5.27 0.78
C LEU A 58 13.07 -5.00 -0.58
N VAL A 59 13.24 -5.90 -1.56
CA VAL A 59 12.62 -5.79 -2.89
C VAL A 59 11.35 -6.62 -2.97
N VAL A 60 11.38 -7.85 -2.45
CA VAL A 60 10.29 -8.83 -2.55
C VAL A 60 9.07 -8.40 -1.74
N VAL A 61 9.26 -7.94 -0.50
CA VAL A 61 8.13 -7.58 0.39
C VAL A 61 7.34 -6.40 -0.17
N PRO A 62 7.96 -5.26 -0.57
CA PRO A 62 7.20 -4.19 -1.21
C PRO A 62 6.53 -4.63 -2.51
N SER A 63 7.19 -5.44 -3.34
CA SER A 63 6.61 -5.96 -4.59
C SER A 63 5.36 -6.82 -4.34
N PHE A 64 5.41 -7.70 -3.33
CA PHE A 64 4.27 -8.49 -2.87
C PHE A 64 3.10 -7.59 -2.45
N VAL A 65 3.36 -6.58 -1.61
CA VAL A 65 2.33 -5.67 -1.10
C VAL A 65 1.69 -4.86 -2.22
N ILE A 66 2.51 -4.29 -3.12
CA ILE A 66 2.04 -3.45 -4.23
C ILE A 66 1.13 -4.25 -5.18
N MET A 67 1.53 -5.47 -5.54
CA MET A 67 0.75 -6.30 -6.46
C MET A 67 -0.51 -6.87 -5.82
N GLY A 68 -0.47 -7.20 -4.52
CA GLY A 68 -1.66 -7.56 -3.75
C GLY A 68 -2.67 -6.40 -3.68
N GLU A 69 -2.19 -5.18 -3.42
CA GLU A 69 -3.03 -3.97 -3.41
C GLU A 69 -3.62 -3.68 -4.80
N LYS A 70 -2.82 -3.84 -5.87
CA LYS A 70 -3.31 -3.67 -7.24
C LYS A 70 -4.44 -4.65 -7.56
N ALA A 71 -4.28 -5.92 -7.22
CA ALA A 71 -5.31 -6.94 -7.43
C ALA A 71 -6.57 -6.68 -6.58
N SER A 72 -6.40 -6.20 -5.34
CA SER A 72 -7.51 -5.77 -4.48
C SER A 72 -8.37 -4.69 -5.15
N ARG A 73 -7.72 -3.67 -5.71
CA ARG A 73 -8.37 -2.53 -6.38
C ARG A 73 -9.06 -2.94 -7.69
N GLU A 74 -8.41 -3.80 -8.47
CA GLU A 74 -8.98 -4.33 -9.70
C GLU A 74 -10.25 -5.15 -9.42
N PHE A 75 -10.23 -5.99 -8.38
CA PHE A 75 -11.40 -6.72 -7.92
C PHE A 75 -12.53 -5.78 -7.49
N GLU A 76 -12.23 -4.75 -6.68
CA GLU A 76 -13.23 -3.76 -6.29
C GLU A 76 -13.82 -3.00 -7.48
N LYS A 77 -12.98 -2.60 -8.45
CA LYS A 77 -13.43 -1.89 -9.65
C LYS A 77 -14.40 -2.75 -10.47
N ALA A 78 -14.12 -4.04 -10.62
CA ALA A 78 -14.97 -4.97 -11.37
C ALA A 78 -16.31 -5.25 -10.68
N HIS A 79 -16.41 -5.10 -9.36
CA HIS A 79 -17.61 -5.41 -8.58
C HIS A 79 -18.37 -4.16 -8.07
N ARG A 80 -17.89 -2.95 -8.37
CA ARG A 80 -18.53 -1.70 -7.96
C ARG A 80 -19.57 -1.25 -9.01
N PRO A 81 -20.84 -1.03 -8.64
CA PRO A 81 -21.84 -0.44 -9.53
C PRO A 81 -21.42 0.98 -9.96
N GLY A 82 -21.46 1.27 -11.26
CA GLY A 82 -21.14 2.60 -11.80
C GLY A 82 -19.66 2.87 -12.10
N ALA A 83 -18.80 1.83 -12.16
CA ALA A 83 -17.39 1.97 -12.52
C ALA A 83 -17.16 2.67 -13.88
N GLU A 84 -18.07 2.48 -14.84
CA GLU A 84 -18.05 3.13 -16.16
C GLU A 84 -18.12 4.67 -16.06
N LYS A 85 -18.94 5.21 -15.15
CA LYS A 85 -19.04 6.67 -14.92
C LYS A 85 -17.75 7.26 -14.32
N GLN A 86 -16.93 6.43 -13.66
CA GLN A 86 -15.67 6.86 -13.08
C GLN A 86 -14.53 6.89 -14.11
N GLU A 87 -14.55 5.99 -15.11
CA GLU A 87 -13.61 6.03 -16.23
C GLU A 87 -13.80 7.26 -17.12
N VAL A 88 -15.04 7.67 -17.38
CA VAL A 88 -15.33 8.90 -18.14
C VAL A 88 -14.85 10.16 -17.41
N GLN A 89 -14.71 10.11 -16.08
CA GLN A 89 -14.23 11.22 -15.25
C GLN A 89 -12.73 11.14 -14.93
N ALA A 90 -12.05 10.03 -15.26
CA ALA A 90 -10.61 9.85 -15.04
C ALA A 90 -9.75 10.99 -15.66
N PRO A 91 -9.92 11.38 -16.94
CA PRO A 91 -9.09 12.43 -17.52
C PRO A 91 -9.29 13.81 -16.86
N LYS A 92 -10.50 14.09 -16.35
CA LYS A 92 -10.78 15.31 -15.58
C LYS A 92 -10.10 15.29 -14.21
N ARG A 93 -10.07 14.12 -13.55
CA ARG A 93 -9.37 13.94 -12.28
C ARG A 93 -7.85 14.06 -12.44
N ASP A 94 -7.29 13.48 -13.50
CA ASP A 94 -5.85 13.54 -13.75
C ASP A 94 -5.40 14.98 -14.06
N ALA A 95 -6.18 15.73 -14.83
CA ALA A 95 -5.92 17.15 -15.10
C ALA A 95 -6.00 18.04 -13.84
N VAL A 96 -6.83 17.69 -12.86
CA VAL A 96 -6.87 18.36 -11.54
C VAL A 96 -5.67 17.93 -10.70
N TRP A 97 -5.32 16.63 -10.74
CA TRP A 97 -4.18 16.10 -10.00
C TRP A 97 -2.87 16.76 -10.41
N ASP A 98 -2.66 16.99 -11.71
CA ASP A 98 -1.46 17.63 -12.23
C ASP A 98 -1.23 19.04 -11.67
N LYS A 99 -2.32 19.74 -11.33
CA LYS A 99 -2.29 21.10 -10.77
C LYS A 99 -2.12 21.13 -9.25
N LEU A 100 -2.19 19.99 -8.57
CA LEU A 100 -2.01 19.94 -7.11
C LEU A 100 -0.56 20.26 -6.71
N PRO A 101 -0.35 20.93 -5.56
CA PRO A 101 0.97 21.07 -4.97
C PRO A 101 1.50 19.70 -4.53
N LEU A 102 2.83 19.61 -4.41
CA LEU A 102 3.54 18.35 -4.18
C LEU A 102 3.11 17.65 -2.87
N SER A 103 2.77 18.42 -1.83
CA SER A 103 2.19 17.91 -0.57
C SER A 103 0.89 17.17 -0.79
N ASP A 104 -0.01 17.75 -1.58
CA ASP A 104 -1.36 17.23 -1.79
C ASP A 104 -1.31 16.05 -2.76
N LYS A 105 -0.38 16.07 -3.72
CA LYS A 105 -0.07 14.91 -4.58
C LYS A 105 0.39 13.72 -3.76
N VAL A 106 1.28 13.93 -2.77
CA VAL A 106 1.74 12.85 -1.88
C VAL A 106 0.61 12.36 -0.99
N LEU A 107 -0.20 13.26 -0.45
CA LEU A 107 -1.36 12.90 0.38
C LEU A 107 -2.39 12.09 -0.41
N ASP A 108 -2.73 12.53 -1.61
CA ASP A 108 -3.64 11.85 -2.52
C ASP A 108 -3.06 10.50 -2.99
N PHE A 109 -1.78 10.45 -3.33
CA PHE A 109 -1.09 9.18 -3.65
C PHE A 109 -1.14 8.22 -2.46
N THR A 110 -0.90 8.71 -1.24
CA THR A 110 -0.95 7.89 -0.02
C THR A 110 -2.37 7.39 0.25
N ALA A 111 -3.39 8.22 0.01
CA ALA A 111 -4.78 7.79 0.10
C ALA A 111 -5.11 6.72 -0.96
N ARG A 112 -4.57 6.86 -2.17
CA ARG A 112 -4.74 5.93 -3.29
C ARG A 112 -3.79 4.75 -3.32
N HIS A 113 -2.77 4.67 -2.48
CA HIS A 113 -1.77 3.59 -2.52
C HIS A 113 -1.19 3.38 -1.11
N GLN A 114 -2.06 3.37 -0.10
CA GLN A 114 -1.65 3.42 1.30
C GLN A 114 -0.67 2.30 1.67
N TRP A 115 -0.97 1.07 1.27
CA TRP A 115 -0.13 -0.08 1.61
C TRP A 115 1.19 -0.06 0.85
N SER A 116 1.15 0.31 -0.42
CA SER A 116 2.33 0.50 -1.25
C SER A 116 3.26 1.59 -0.69
N PHE A 117 2.71 2.72 -0.24
CA PHE A 117 3.47 3.80 0.39
C PHE A 117 4.08 3.36 1.73
N ILE A 118 3.33 2.65 2.56
CA ILE A 118 3.85 2.10 3.83
C ILE A 118 4.97 1.10 3.57
N ALA A 119 4.78 0.17 2.63
CA ALA A 119 5.80 -0.83 2.31
C ALA A 119 7.06 -0.19 1.69
N GLY A 120 6.88 0.81 0.82
CA GLY A 120 7.99 1.57 0.23
C GLY A 120 8.76 2.37 1.29
N SER A 121 8.06 3.13 2.13
CA SER A 121 8.69 3.90 3.22
C SER A 121 9.38 3.02 4.25
N TRP A 122 8.80 1.85 4.57
CA TRP A 122 9.44 0.82 5.38
C TRP A 122 10.76 0.34 4.76
N ALA A 123 10.74 -0.02 3.47
CA ALA A 123 11.94 -0.50 2.78
C ALA A 123 13.02 0.58 2.72
N VAL A 124 12.65 1.83 2.43
CA VAL A 124 13.56 2.98 2.42
C VAL A 124 14.13 3.25 3.82
N GLY A 125 13.30 3.23 4.85
CA GLY A 125 13.73 3.46 6.24
C GLY A 125 14.73 2.41 6.71
N ILE A 126 14.48 1.13 6.38
CA ILE A 126 15.41 0.04 6.69
C ILE A 126 16.70 0.16 5.90
N ALA A 127 16.62 0.42 4.60
CA ALA A 127 17.80 0.58 3.76
C ALA A 127 18.68 1.74 4.26
N GLY A 128 18.06 2.87 4.66
CA GLY A 128 18.74 4.02 5.23
C GLY A 128 19.41 3.70 6.58
N ALA A 129 18.68 3.07 7.51
CA ALA A 129 19.24 2.65 8.80
C ALA A 129 20.40 1.65 8.62
N PHE A 130 20.24 0.71 7.70
CA PHE A 130 21.25 -0.27 7.37
C PHE A 130 22.51 0.37 6.79
N ALA A 131 22.36 1.29 5.83
CA ALA A 131 23.47 2.04 5.26
C ALA A 131 24.21 2.88 6.33
N TYR A 132 23.46 3.49 7.26
CA TYR A 132 24.02 4.23 8.38
C TYR A 132 24.84 3.33 9.30
N ILE A 133 24.30 2.18 9.72
CA ILE A 133 24.99 1.22 10.60
C ILE A 133 26.22 0.62 9.93
N MET A 134 26.15 0.30 8.63
CA MET A 134 27.28 -0.26 7.90
C MET A 134 28.42 0.73 7.65
N ARG A 135 28.16 2.04 7.75
CA ARG A 135 29.16 3.08 7.49
C ARG A 135 30.24 3.17 8.57
N ASP A 136 30.03 2.59 9.76
CA ASP A 136 30.98 2.69 10.87
C ASP A 136 31.98 1.50 10.89
N PRO A 137 33.25 1.72 10.51
CA PRO A 137 34.27 0.69 10.48
C PRO A 137 34.89 0.41 11.86
N TYR A 138 34.63 1.22 12.90
CA TYR A 138 35.34 1.17 14.17
C TYR A 138 34.76 0.18 15.21
N GLN A 139 33.71 -0.56 14.86
CA GLN A 139 33.05 -1.50 15.78
C GLN A 139 33.47 -2.94 15.53
N SER A 140 33.78 -3.67 16.61
CA SER A 140 34.12 -5.10 16.54
C SER A 140 32.91 -5.95 16.10
N LEU A 141 33.17 -7.13 15.50
CA LEU A 141 32.10 -8.02 15.02
C LEU A 141 31.10 -8.40 16.13
N SER A 142 31.58 -8.59 17.37
CA SER A 142 30.73 -8.87 18.53
C SER A 142 29.79 -7.71 18.86
N GLN A 143 30.25 -6.46 18.74
CA GLN A 143 29.42 -5.27 18.97
C GLN A 143 28.33 -5.13 17.90
N LYS A 144 28.65 -5.42 16.64
CA LYS A 144 27.68 -5.40 15.53
C LYS A 144 26.57 -6.43 15.70
N VAL A 145 26.88 -7.62 16.21
CA VAL A 145 25.87 -8.67 16.48
C VAL A 145 24.90 -8.24 17.59
N VAL A 146 25.41 -7.64 18.66
CA VAL A 146 24.57 -7.14 19.77
C VAL A 146 23.66 -6.01 19.29
N GLN A 147 24.21 -5.07 18.51
CA GLN A 147 23.41 -4.00 17.90
C GLN A 147 22.35 -4.55 16.96
N ALA A 148 22.68 -5.53 16.12
CA ALA A 148 21.72 -6.15 15.22
C ALA A 148 20.54 -6.79 15.97
N ARG A 149 20.79 -7.43 17.12
CA ARG A 149 19.72 -8.00 17.97
C ARG A 149 18.83 -6.91 18.56
N MET A 150 19.42 -5.85 19.13
CA MET A 150 18.68 -4.72 19.68
C MET A 150 17.83 -4.03 18.60
N PHE A 151 18.40 -3.82 17.42
CA PHE A 151 17.68 -3.25 16.28
C PHE A 151 16.53 -4.16 15.82
N SER A 152 16.75 -5.47 15.73
CA SER A 152 15.71 -6.43 15.34
C SER A 152 14.53 -6.45 16.32
N GLN A 153 14.82 -6.38 17.61
CA GLN A 153 13.80 -6.32 18.65
C GLN A 153 13.01 -5.01 18.57
N GLY A 154 13.71 -3.87 18.47
CA GLY A 154 13.07 -2.56 18.30
C GLY A 154 12.21 -2.48 17.03
N MET A 155 12.68 -3.05 15.92
CA MET A 155 11.97 -3.09 14.65
C MET A 155 10.69 -3.93 14.73
N THR A 156 10.74 -5.07 15.43
CA THR A 156 9.55 -5.91 15.64
C THR A 156 8.47 -5.13 16.39
N ILE A 157 8.85 -4.48 17.49
CA ILE A 157 7.94 -3.63 18.28
C ILE A 157 7.40 -2.48 17.41
N GLY A 158 8.27 -1.82 16.64
CA GLY A 158 7.89 -0.75 15.73
C GLY A 158 6.88 -1.19 14.67
N MET A 159 7.05 -2.38 14.08
CA MET A 159 6.11 -2.94 13.09
C MET A 159 4.75 -3.27 13.72
N VAL A 160 4.74 -3.81 14.94
CA VAL A 160 3.49 -4.08 15.67
C VAL A 160 2.75 -2.77 15.98
N LEU A 161 3.46 -1.74 16.46
CA LEU A 161 2.87 -0.43 16.73
C LEU A 161 2.36 0.27 15.47
N ALA A 162 3.11 0.19 14.38
CA ALA A 162 2.69 0.72 13.08
C ALA A 162 1.42 0.02 12.58
N ALA A 163 1.38 -1.31 12.61
CA ALA A 163 0.20 -2.09 12.23
C ALA A 163 -1.02 -1.75 13.10
N ALA A 164 -0.83 -1.61 14.41
CA ALA A 164 -1.90 -1.23 15.34
C ALA A 164 -2.44 0.18 15.03
N THR A 165 -1.55 1.14 14.75
CA THR A 165 -1.93 2.53 14.43
C THR A 165 -2.72 2.57 13.13
N ILE A 166 -2.23 1.90 12.08
CA ILE A 166 -2.93 1.80 10.78
C ILE A 166 -4.31 1.18 10.95
N SER A 167 -4.42 0.11 11.75
CA SER A 167 -5.70 -0.54 12.04
C SER A 167 -6.66 0.42 12.75
N ARG A 168 -6.18 1.19 13.74
CA ARG A 168 -7.00 2.16 14.46
C ARG A 168 -7.49 3.29 13.57
N THR A 169 -6.61 3.86 12.73
CA THR A 169 -6.99 4.92 11.78
C THR A 169 -8.06 4.43 10.80
N ARG A 170 -8.01 3.15 10.38
CA ARG A 170 -9.04 2.54 9.53
C ARG A 170 -10.38 2.40 10.24
N SER A 171 -10.38 1.93 11.48
CA SER A 171 -11.60 1.82 12.28
C SER A 171 -12.28 3.18 12.41
N TYR A 172 -11.50 4.21 12.73
CA TYR A 172 -12.01 5.59 12.86
C TYR A 172 -12.57 6.13 11.54
N ARG A 173 -11.82 5.97 10.43
CA ARG A 173 -12.27 6.41 9.11
C ARG A 173 -13.52 5.68 8.65
N ARG A 174 -13.63 4.38 8.93
CA ARG A 174 -14.83 3.59 8.58
C ARG A 174 -16.06 4.07 9.35
N GLU A 175 -15.89 4.36 10.63
CA GLU A 175 -16.96 4.86 11.50
C GLU A 175 -17.45 6.25 11.05
N GLU A 176 -16.53 7.14 10.67
CA GLU A 176 -16.83 8.45 10.09
C GLU A 176 -17.49 8.36 8.70
N THR A 177 -17.04 7.42 7.85
CA THR A 177 -17.64 7.20 6.52
C THR A 177 -19.06 6.65 6.66
N ASP A 178 -19.30 5.72 7.59
CA ASP A 178 -20.66 5.21 7.87
C ASP A 178 -21.55 6.29 8.49
N ALA A 179 -21.01 7.14 9.38
CA ALA A 179 -21.75 8.26 9.96
C ALA A 179 -22.13 9.32 8.90
N SER A 180 -21.18 9.73 8.05
CA SER A 180 -21.42 10.69 6.96
C SER A 180 -22.31 10.12 5.85
N THR A 181 -22.25 8.81 5.59
CA THR A 181 -23.17 8.12 4.67
C THR A 181 -24.59 8.11 5.24
N LYS A 182 -24.76 7.84 6.54
CA LYS A 182 -26.06 7.96 7.23
C LYS A 182 -26.62 9.39 7.16
N ILE A 183 -25.80 10.40 7.44
CA ILE A 183 -26.20 11.82 7.34
C ILE A 183 -26.62 12.20 5.91
N ASN A 184 -25.90 11.75 4.88
CA ASN A 184 -26.27 12.03 3.48
C ASN A 184 -27.52 11.26 3.01
N LEU A 185 -27.74 10.04 3.49
CA LEU A 185 -28.93 9.25 3.19
C LEU A 185 -30.22 9.94 3.67
N ASP A 186 -30.18 10.60 4.82
CA ASP A 186 -31.34 11.35 5.35
C ASP A 186 -31.74 12.54 4.45
N HIS A 187 -30.77 13.18 3.79
CA HIS A 187 -31.03 14.31 2.87
C HIS A 187 -31.37 13.89 1.43
N SER A 188 -31.22 12.61 1.08
CA SER A 188 -31.54 12.11 -0.26
C SER A 188 -33.05 12.12 -0.55
N TRP A 189 -33.90 11.93 0.47
CA TRP A 189 -35.35 12.08 0.37
C TRP A 189 -35.79 13.52 0.08
N GLN A 190 -35.11 14.51 0.70
CA GLN A 190 -35.35 15.93 0.37
C GLN A 190 -34.98 16.25 -1.08
N GLN A 191 -33.90 15.67 -1.60
CA GLN A 191 -33.50 15.85 -3.00
C GLN A 191 -34.46 15.15 -3.98
N ALA A 192 -35.00 13.99 -3.62
CA ALA A 192 -36.02 13.29 -4.40
C ALA A 192 -37.33 14.11 -4.48
N LEU A 193 -37.79 14.67 -3.36
CA LEU A 193 -38.98 15.53 -3.32
C LEU A 193 -38.77 16.83 -4.12
N MET A 194 -37.61 17.46 -4.00
CA MET A 194 -37.28 18.66 -4.79
C MET A 194 -37.15 18.38 -6.29
N HIS A 195 -36.85 17.14 -6.68
CA HIS A 195 -36.87 16.72 -8.08
C HIS A 195 -38.30 16.51 -8.61
N GLU A 196 -39.21 15.97 -7.78
CA GLU A 196 -40.63 15.83 -8.15
C GLU A 196 -41.34 17.17 -8.28
N ASP A 197 -41.11 18.10 -7.34
CA ASP A 197 -41.73 19.44 -7.40
C ASP A 197 -41.25 20.24 -8.62
N ARG A 198 -39.97 20.10 -8.99
CA ARG A 198 -39.41 20.75 -10.17
C ARG A 198 -39.97 20.18 -11.48
N ASN A 199 -40.20 18.86 -11.53
CA ASN A 199 -40.82 18.23 -12.69
C ASN A 199 -42.30 18.57 -12.81
N ARG A 200 -43.03 18.69 -11.69
CA ARG A 200 -44.44 19.13 -11.68
C ARG A 200 -44.60 20.58 -12.12
N ALA A 201 -43.67 21.46 -11.74
CA ALA A 201 -43.66 22.85 -12.15
C ALA A 201 -43.30 23.05 -13.64
N ALA A 202 -42.63 22.08 -14.28
CA ALA A 202 -42.30 22.12 -15.70
C ALA A 202 -43.39 21.48 -16.60
N SER A 203 -44.35 20.77 -16.01
CA SER A 203 -45.48 20.12 -16.69
C SER A 203 -46.79 20.92 -16.66
N HIS A 204 -46.76 22.13 -16.09
CA HIS A 204 -47.84 23.12 -16.09
C HIS A 204 -47.40 24.36 -16.88
#